data_AF-A0A917G7V3-F1
#
_entry.id   AF-A0A917G7V3-F1
#
_cell.length_a   1.000
_cell.length_b   1.000
_cell.length_c   1.000
_cell.angle_alpha   90.00
_cell.angle_beta   90.00
_cell.angle_gamma   90.00
#
_symmetry.space_group_name_H-M   'P 1'
#
loop_
_entity.id
_entity.type
_entity.pdbx_description
1 polymer ?
#
loop_
_entity_poly.entity_id
_entity_poly.type
_entity_poly.pdbx_seq_one_letter_code
_entity_poly.pdbx_strand_id
1 'polypeptide(L)'
;MGIVNVTPDSFSDGGLFDTTESAIRRGVALWEQGAAVIDVGGESTRPGAERVDVKVELARVLPVVSELSAAGVVVSIDTTRAVVARRRGR
;
A
#
# COMPACT_ATOMS: atom_id res chain seq x y z
N MET A 1 -2.28 -2.78 14.21
CA MET A 1 -2.08 -2.11 12.91
C MET A 1 -1.12 -2.98 12.11
N GLY A 2 -1.51 -3.41 10.92
CA GLY A 2 -0.65 -4.16 10.00
C GLY A 2 -0.07 -3.23 8.95
N ILE A 3 1.18 -3.42 8.54
CA ILE A 3 1.85 -2.54 7.56
C ILE A 3 2.08 -3.31 6.27
N VAL A 4 1.73 -2.68 5.14
CA VAL A 4 1.89 -3.22 3.77
C VAL A 4 2.63 -2.19 2.92
N ASN A 5 3.87 -2.50 2.56
CA ASN A 5 4.68 -1.64 1.69
C ASN A 5 4.57 -2.12 0.24
N VAL A 6 4.13 -1.24 -0.65
CA VAL A 6 3.95 -1.50 -2.09
C VAL A 6 5.15 -0.93 -2.85
N THR A 7 6.34 -1.43 -2.52
CA THR A 7 7.59 -1.02 -3.17
C THR A 7 8.23 -2.18 -3.93
N PRO A 8 8.90 -1.96 -5.08
CA PRO A 8 9.50 -3.03 -5.89
C PRO A 8 10.55 -3.86 -5.13
N ASP A 9 11.24 -3.24 -4.18
CA ASP A 9 12.23 -3.86 -3.30
C ASP A 9 11.60 -4.69 -2.16
N SER A 10 10.29 -4.56 -1.93
CA SER A 10 9.59 -5.35 -0.90
C SER A 10 9.18 -6.75 -1.40
N PHE A 11 9.16 -6.97 -2.71
CA PHE A 11 8.80 -8.25 -3.33
C PHE A 11 9.74 -8.54 -4.51
N SER A 12 10.87 -9.20 -4.23
CA SER A 12 12.07 -9.17 -5.08
C SER A 12 12.00 -9.88 -6.44
N ASP A 13 10.90 -10.51 -6.86
CA ASP A 13 10.89 -11.40 -8.04
C ASP A 13 9.80 -11.10 -9.09
N GLY A 14 8.92 -10.13 -8.86
CA GLY A 14 7.76 -9.89 -9.72
C GLY A 14 7.54 -8.42 -10.08
N GLY A 15 7.01 -8.18 -11.28
CA GLY A 15 6.68 -6.83 -11.74
C GLY A 15 5.62 -6.13 -10.87
N LEU A 16 5.23 -4.90 -11.25
CA LEU A 16 4.28 -4.08 -10.48
C LEU A 16 2.95 -4.79 -10.16
N PHE A 17 2.45 -5.64 -11.06
CA PHE A 17 1.22 -6.41 -10.84
C PHE A 17 1.39 -7.48 -9.75
N ASP A 18 2.53 -8.16 -9.71
CA ASP A 18 2.83 -9.16 -8.68
C ASP A 18 3.06 -8.50 -7.31
N THR A 19 3.69 -7.31 -7.29
CA THR A 19 3.81 -6.51 -6.06
C THR A 19 2.44 -6.04 -5.55
N THR A 20 1.49 -5.77 -6.44
CA THR A 20 0.12 -5.33 -6.08
C THR A 20 -0.68 -6.48 -5.50
N GLU A 21 -0.71 -7.63 -6.18
CA GLU A 21 -1.45 -8.81 -5.71
C GLU A 21 -0.88 -9.32 -4.38
N SER A 22 0.45 -9.38 -4.27
CA SER A 22 1.12 -9.77 -3.03
C SER A 22 0.82 -8.81 -1.87
N ALA A 23 0.77 -7.51 -2.13
CA ALA A 23 0.36 -6.52 -1.13
C ALA A 23 -1.08 -6.73 -0.66
N ILE A 24 -2.02 -7.02 -1.58
CA ILE A 24 -3.42 -7.31 -1.25
C ILE A 24 -3.51 -8.56 -0.38
N ARG A 25 -2.90 -9.69 -0.81
CA ARG A 25 -2.89 -10.94 -0.04
C ARG A 25 -2.32 -10.72 1.36
N ARG A 26 -1.23 -9.96 1.47
CA ARG A 26 -0.61 -9.64 2.77
C ARG A 26 -1.53 -8.80 3.65
N GLY A 27 -2.21 -7.81 3.10
CA GLY A 27 -3.15 -6.96 3.81
C GLY A 27 -4.35 -7.75 4.35
N VAL A 28 -4.94 -8.63 3.54
CA VAL A 28 -6.02 -9.52 3.96
C VAL A 28 -5.54 -10.47 5.07
N ALA A 29 -4.39 -11.11 4.91
CA ALA A 29 -3.86 -12.00 5.93
C ALA A 29 -3.60 -11.29 7.27
N LEU A 30 -3.10 -10.05 7.24
CA LEU A 30 -2.91 -9.24 8.46
C LEU A 30 -4.24 -8.88 9.13
N TRP A 31 -5.27 -8.58 8.34
CA TRP A 31 -6.62 -8.31 8.83
C TRP A 31 -7.22 -9.54 9.51
N GLU A 32 -7.12 -10.72 8.86
CA GLU A 32 -7.58 -11.99 9.42
C GLU A 32 -6.82 -12.39 10.70
N GLN A 33 -5.55 -11.97 10.83
CA GLN A 33 -4.76 -12.13 12.05
C GLN A 33 -5.18 -11.18 13.19
N GLY A 34 -6.19 -10.32 12.97
CA GLY A 34 -6.74 -9.41 13.99
C GLY A 34 -6.16 -8.00 13.95
N ALA A 35 -5.50 -7.58 12.86
CA ALA A 35 -5.08 -6.20 12.72
C ALA A 35 -6.31 -5.26 12.60
N ALA A 36 -6.44 -4.30 13.52
CA ALA A 36 -7.55 -3.34 13.51
C ALA A 36 -7.56 -2.34 12.32
N VAL A 37 -6.41 -2.19 11.65
CA VAL A 37 -6.23 -1.34 10.47
C VAL A 37 -5.01 -1.82 9.71
N ILE A 38 -5.06 -1.75 8.37
CA ILE A 38 -3.94 -2.00 7.47
C ILE A 38 -3.43 -0.68 6.92
N ASP A 39 -2.16 -0.39 7.14
CA ASP A 39 -1.48 0.82 6.71
C ASP A 39 -0.67 0.53 5.45
N VAL A 40 -1.06 1.18 4.35
CA VAL A 40 -0.51 0.94 3.01
C VAL A 40 0.38 2.11 2.60
N GLY A 41 1.67 1.83 2.38
CA GLY A 41 2.67 2.80 1.96
C GLY A 41 3.25 2.47 0.58
N GLY A 42 3.33 3.47 -0.31
CA GLY A 42 3.90 3.32 -1.67
C GLY A 42 5.33 3.82 -1.82
N GLU A 43 5.87 4.46 -0.78
CA GLU A 43 7.20 5.06 -0.73
C GLU A 43 8.02 4.37 0.37
N SER A 44 9.28 4.07 0.07
CA SER A 44 10.21 3.57 1.09
C SER A 44 10.68 4.74 1.95
N THR A 45 10.51 4.63 3.26
CA THR A 45 11.04 5.61 4.23
C THR A 45 12.49 5.33 4.63
N ARG A 46 13.16 4.35 3.98
CA ARG A 46 14.55 4.00 4.28
C ARG A 46 15.52 5.13 3.85
N PRO A 47 16.56 5.41 4.65
CA PRO A 47 17.60 6.36 4.26
C PRO A 47 18.23 5.98 2.91
N GLY A 48 18.22 6.90 1.94
CA GLY A 48 18.80 6.68 0.62
C GLY A 48 17.87 6.08 -0.44
N ALA A 49 16.60 5.84 -0.13
CA ALA A 49 15.62 5.47 -1.15
C ALA A 49 15.38 6.64 -2.13
N GLU A 50 15.41 6.36 -3.44
CA GLU A 50 15.02 7.34 -4.44
C GLU A 50 13.54 7.69 -4.25
N ARG A 51 13.25 8.99 -4.12
CA ARG A 51 11.88 9.48 -4.06
C ARG A 51 11.21 9.24 -5.41
N VAL A 52 10.13 8.47 -5.39
CA VAL A 52 9.28 8.28 -6.57
C VAL A 52 8.36 9.48 -6.77
N ASP A 53 7.99 9.75 -8.02
CA ASP A 53 6.96 10.73 -8.36
C ASP A 53 5.64 10.36 -7.67
N VAL A 54 4.89 11.37 -7.21
CA VAL A 54 3.56 11.23 -6.61
C VAL A 54 2.64 10.36 -7.46
N LYS A 55 2.68 10.52 -8.79
CA LYS A 55 1.84 9.74 -9.71
C LYS A 55 2.19 8.25 -9.66
N VAL A 56 3.46 7.92 -9.48
CA VAL A 56 3.94 6.54 -9.37
C VAL A 56 3.52 5.94 -8.02
N GLU A 57 3.68 6.69 -6.93
CA GLU A 57 3.20 6.29 -5.60
C GLU A 57 1.69 6.01 -5.61
N LEU A 58 0.90 6.92 -6.19
CA LEU A 58 -0.55 6.74 -6.35
C LEU A 58 -0.92 5.53 -7.19
N ALA A 59 -0.25 5.32 -8.33
CA ALA A 59 -0.51 4.18 -9.20
C ALA A 59 -0.24 2.83 -8.51
N ARG A 60 0.66 2.80 -7.51
CA ARG A 60 0.96 1.60 -6.70
C ARG A 60 -0.04 1.41 -5.57
N VAL A 61 -0.36 2.47 -4.83
CA VAL A 61 -1.17 2.39 -3.60
C VAL A 61 -2.66 2.25 -3.91
N LEU A 62 -3.18 2.97 -4.91
CA LEU A 62 -4.62 3.03 -5.15
C LEU A 62 -5.25 1.65 -5.45
N PRO A 63 -4.68 0.77 -6.29
CA PRO A 63 -5.24 -0.55 -6.52
C PRO A 63 -5.30 -1.39 -5.24
N VAL A 64 -4.23 -1.37 -4.42
CA VAL A 64 -4.18 -2.12 -3.16
C VAL A 64 -5.22 -1.62 -2.17
N VAL A 65 -5.34 -0.30 -2.00
CA VAL A 65 -6.33 0.31 -1.10
C VAL A 65 -7.75 -0.01 -1.56
N SER A 66 -8.02 0.07 -2.87
CA SER A 66 -9.33 -0.21 -3.45
C SER A 66 -9.76 -1.65 -3.16
N GLU A 67 -8.89 -2.62 -3.43
CA GLU A 67 -9.20 -4.05 -3.24
C GLU A 67 -9.33 -4.42 -1.76
N LEU A 68 -8.45 -3.89 -0.89
CA LEU A 68 -8.55 -4.10 0.56
C LEU A 68 -9.85 -3.50 1.12
N SER A 69 -10.21 -2.30 0.70
CA SER A 69 -11.46 -1.68 1.11
C SER A 69 -12.68 -2.46 0.60
N ALA A 70 -12.65 -2.99 -0.62
CA ALA A 70 -13.70 -3.85 -1.15
C ALA A 70 -13.82 -5.18 -0.39
N ALA A 71 -12.70 -5.69 0.16
CA ALA A 71 -12.67 -6.85 1.04
C ALA A 71 -13.12 -6.55 2.50
N GLY A 72 -13.56 -5.32 2.80
CA GLY A 72 -14.02 -4.91 4.12
C GLY A 72 -12.90 -4.64 5.14
N VAL A 73 -11.65 -4.55 4.67
CA VAL A 73 -10.50 -4.21 5.51
C VAL A 73 -10.51 -2.71 5.80
N VAL A 74 -10.26 -2.34 7.06
CA VAL A 74 -10.05 -0.92 7.40
C VAL A 74 -8.65 -0.51 6.94
N VAL A 75 -8.57 0.42 6.00
CA VAL A 75 -7.30 0.84 5.37
C VAL A 75 -6.90 2.26 5.78
N SER A 76 -5.63 2.42 6.13
CA SER A 76 -4.92 3.68 6.24
C SER A 76 -3.92 3.80 5.08
N ILE A 77 -3.64 5.03 4.66
CA ILE A 77 -2.62 5.30 3.64
C ILE A 77 -1.50 6.07 4.35
N ASP A 78 -0.33 5.46 4.43
CA ASP A 78 0.88 6.10 4.96
C ASP A 78 1.56 6.85 3.81
N THR A 79 1.33 8.16 3.79
CA THR A 79 1.90 9.06 2.80
C THR A 79 2.20 10.39 3.45
N THR A 80 3.38 10.93 3.18
CA THR A 80 3.77 12.28 3.63
C THR A 80 3.16 13.38 2.75
N ARG A 81 2.44 13.01 1.69
CA ARG A 81 1.99 13.92 0.62
C ARG A 81 0.48 14.15 0.71
N ALA A 82 0.09 15.40 1.01
CA ALA A 82 -1.31 15.78 1.21
C ALA A 82 -2.24 15.46 0.01
N VAL A 83 -1.70 15.37 -1.21
CA VAL A 83 -2.46 14.99 -2.41
C VAL A 83 -2.87 13.52 -2.43
N VAL A 84 -2.08 12.64 -1.84
CA VAL A 84 -2.38 11.21 -1.72
C VAL A 84 -3.44 11.00 -0.62
N ALA A 85 -3.30 11.70 0.50
CA ALA A 85 -4.28 11.65 1.60
C ALA A 85 -5.70 12.13 1.20
N ARG A 86 -5.82 13.08 0.26
CA ARG A 86 -7.13 13.61 -0.18
C ARG A 86 -7.90 12.67 -1.12
N ARG A 87 -7.27 11.66 -1.70
CA ARG A 87 -7.89 10.81 -2.74
C ARG A 87 -8.63 9.61 -2.17
N ARG A 88 -8.95 9.61 -0.86
CA ARG A 88 -9.73 8.55 -0.21
C ARG A 88 -11.05 8.35 -0.95
N GLY A 89 -11.19 7.15 -1.52
CA GLY A 89 -12.38 6.69 -2.23
C GLY A 89 -13.61 6.81 -1.34
N ARG A 90 -14.69 7.22 -1.97
CA ARG A 90 -16.02 7.35 -1.37
C ARG A 90 -16.66 5.98 -1.22
#